data_AF-A0A2D8VDV6-F1
#
_entry.id   AF-A0A2D8VDV6-F1
#
_cell.length_a   1.000
_cell.length_b   1.000
_cell.length_c   1.000
_cell.angle_alpha   90.00
_cell.angle_beta   90.00
_cell.angle_gamma   90.00
#
_symmetry.space_group_name_H-M   'P 1'
#
loop_
_entity.id
_entity.type
_entity.pdbx_description
1 polymer ?
#
loop_
_entity_poly.entity_id
_entity_poly.type
_entity_poly.pdbx_seq_one_letter_code
_entity_poly.pdbx_strand_id
1 'polypeptide(L)'
;MEKIEMNRTKRLVVGVFFVLAASLFMGAIFERSEAKLKVIKAGVDENGYPVCVNKSQVYLFKKDQGKNKIVFFYHDAQSPEASVTKSFSDSESLDSYWEELLKNW
;
A
#
# COMPACT_ATOMS: atom_id res chain seq x y z
N MET A 1 5.79 35.88 -44.88
CA MET A 1 4.97 35.36 -43.77
C MET A 1 3.63 34.93 -44.35
N GLU A 2 3.46 33.62 -44.55
CA GLU A 2 2.24 33.05 -45.12
C GLU A 2 1.12 33.08 -44.07
N LYS A 3 0.02 33.80 -44.35
CA LYS A 3 -1.17 33.78 -43.49
C LYS A 3 -1.94 32.50 -43.79
N ILE A 4 -1.84 31.52 -42.88
CA ILE A 4 -2.66 30.30 -42.95
C ILE A 4 -4.12 30.71 -42.66
N GLU A 5 -4.92 30.81 -43.71
CA GLU A 5 -6.34 31.10 -43.60
C GLU A 5 -7.09 29.83 -43.19
N MET A 6 -7.43 29.74 -41.90
CA MET A 6 -8.03 28.54 -41.33
C MET A 6 -9.55 28.56 -41.47
N ASN A 7 -10.06 27.81 -42.45
CA ASN A 7 -11.49 27.61 -42.70
C ASN A 7 -12.22 27.08 -41.44
N ARG A 8 -13.47 27.50 -41.23
CA ARG A 8 -14.32 27.19 -40.06
C ARG A 8 -14.41 25.70 -39.77
N THR A 9 -14.44 24.86 -40.81
CA THR A 9 -14.41 23.39 -40.69
C THR A 9 -13.08 22.87 -40.12
N LYS A 10 -11.94 23.46 -40.52
CA LYS A 10 -10.62 23.09 -39.98
C LYS A 10 -10.49 23.48 -38.51
N ARG A 11 -11.07 24.62 -38.10
CA ARG A 11 -11.14 25.03 -36.68
C ARG A 11 -11.95 24.06 -35.83
N LEU A 12 -13.09 23.59 -36.35
CA LEU A 12 -13.94 22.61 -35.70
C LEU A 12 -13.23 21.26 -35.53
N VAL A 13 -12.55 20.78 -36.58
CA VAL A 13 -11.79 19.52 -36.53
C VAL A 13 -10.64 19.59 -35.53
N VAL A 14 -9.90 20.70 -35.49
CA VAL A 14 -8.84 20.92 -34.50
C VAL A 14 -9.41 20.95 -33.08
N GLY A 15 -10.53 21.63 -32.86
CA GLY A 15 -11.21 21.66 -31.56
C GLY A 15 -11.67 20.28 -31.08
N VAL A 16 -12.27 19.48 -31.96
CA VAL A 16 -12.71 18.11 -31.66
C VAL A 16 -11.52 17.20 -31.35
N PHE A 17 -10.40 17.35 -32.08
CA PHE A 17 -9.18 16.59 -31.81
C PHE A 17 -8.60 16.90 -30.43
N PHE A 18 -8.58 18.17 -30.02
CA PHE A 18 -8.12 18.55 -28.67
C PHE A 18 -9.03 18.03 -27.56
N VAL A 19 -10.35 18.01 -27.76
CA VAL A 19 -11.30 17.47 -26.78
C VAL A 19 -11.16 15.94 -26.66
N LEU A 20 -11.02 15.22 -27.78
CA LEU A 20 -10.77 13.78 -27.77
C LEU A 20 -9.42 13.43 -27.13
N ALA A 21 -8.36 14.18 -27.44
CA ALA A 21 -7.06 13.99 -26.81
C ALA A 21 -7.16 14.18 -25.28
N ALA A 22 -7.86 15.22 -24.80
CA ALA A 22 -8.05 15.44 -23.37
C ALA A 22 -8.81 14.30 -22.67
N SER A 23 -9.80 13.70 -23.34
CA SER A 23 -10.58 12.58 -22.80
C SER A 23 -9.78 11.28 -22.65
N LEU A 24 -8.72 11.09 -23.44
CA LEU A 24 -7.82 9.93 -23.34
C LEU A 24 -6.85 10.02 -22.15
N PHE A 25 -6.60 11.22 -21.60
CA PHE A 25 -5.70 11.42 -20.45
C PHE A 25 -6.40 11.44 -19.09
N MET A 26 -7.73 11.55 -19.04
CA MET A 26 -8.49 11.59 -17.76
C MET A 26 -8.78 10.21 -17.14
N GLY A 27 -8.47 9.11 -17.84
CA GLY A 27 -8.85 7.76 -17.41
C GLY A 27 -7.82 6.98 -16.57
N ALA A 28 -6.63 7.51 -16.30
CA ALA A 28 -5.51 6.68 -15.81
C ALA A 28 -4.83 7.19 -14.53
N ILE A 29 -5.54 7.90 -13.65
CA ILE A 29 -4.94 8.39 -12.38
C ILE A 29 -5.82 8.03 -11.18
N PHE A 30 -6.28 6.79 -11.05
CA PHE A 30 -6.77 6.29 -9.75
C PHE A 30 -6.60 4.79 -9.57
N GLU A 31 -5.50 4.21 -10.05
CA GLU A 31 -4.94 3.06 -9.35
C GLU A 31 -3.91 3.61 -8.36
N ARG A 32 -4.36 3.86 -7.12
CA ARG A 32 -3.41 3.87 -6.00
C ARG A 32 -2.70 2.52 -6.10
N SER A 33 -1.42 2.55 -6.45
CA SER A 33 -0.60 1.35 -6.49
C SER A 33 -0.57 0.72 -5.10
N GLU A 34 -1.51 -0.19 -4.83
CA GLU A 34 -1.41 -1.11 -3.69
C GLU A 34 -0.05 -1.84 -3.72
N ALA A 35 0.53 -1.97 -4.91
CA ALA A 35 1.85 -2.50 -5.21
C ALA A 35 3.06 -1.74 -4.61
N LYS A 36 2.87 -0.59 -3.92
CA LYS A 36 3.98 0.13 -3.24
C LYS A 36 3.85 0.19 -1.72
N LEU A 37 2.91 -0.55 -1.15
CA LEU A 37 2.76 -0.63 0.29
C LEU A 37 3.83 -1.58 0.82
N LYS A 38 4.68 -1.11 1.75
CA LYS A 38 5.67 -1.96 2.43
C LYS A 38 4.89 -3.02 3.22
N VAL A 39 4.67 -4.18 2.61
CA VAL A 39 4.01 -5.32 3.24
C VAL A 39 4.98 -5.96 4.21
N ILE A 40 4.53 -6.07 5.45
CA ILE A 40 5.17 -6.77 6.53
C ILE A 40 4.43 -8.10 6.60
N LYS A 41 5.03 -9.17 6.07
CA LYS A 41 4.45 -10.52 6.23
C LYS A 41 4.33 -10.82 7.72
N ALA A 42 3.11 -10.86 8.25
CA ALA A 42 2.93 -11.09 9.66
C ALA A 42 1.71 -11.95 9.97
N GLY A 43 2.02 -13.13 10.50
CA GLY A 43 1.09 -13.95 11.25
C GLY A 43 0.36 -14.99 10.42
N VAL A 44 -0.26 -15.88 11.19
CA VAL A 44 -1.37 -16.69 10.76
C VAL A 44 -2.56 -16.30 11.63
N ASP A 45 -3.77 -16.32 11.08
CA ASP A 45 -4.98 -16.13 11.89
C ASP A 45 -5.26 -17.36 12.77
N GLU A 46 -6.36 -17.33 13.52
CA GLU A 46 -6.77 -18.43 14.42
C GLU A 46 -6.99 -19.77 13.70
N ASN A 47 -7.21 -19.73 12.38
CA ASN A 47 -7.41 -20.90 11.53
C ASN A 47 -6.13 -21.34 10.80
N GLY A 48 -5.01 -20.66 11.03
CA GLY A 48 -3.73 -20.95 10.38
C GLY A 48 -3.56 -20.29 9.01
N TYR A 49 -4.46 -19.41 8.58
CA TYR A 49 -4.33 -18.72 7.29
C TYR A 49 -3.30 -17.60 7.36
N PRO A 50 -2.41 -17.48 6.37
CA PRO A 50 -1.40 -16.43 6.36
C PRO A 50 -2.05 -15.05 6.25
N VAL A 51 -1.71 -14.15 7.19
CA VAL A 51 -2.16 -12.76 7.18
C VAL A 51 -1.02 -11.87 6.67
N CYS A 52 -1.37 -10.93 5.80
CA CYS A 52 -0.46 -9.90 5.30
C CYS A 52 -0.76 -8.59 6.01
N VAL A 53 0.28 -7.98 6.58
CA VAL A 53 0.13 -6.75 7.36
C VAL A 53 0.77 -5.60 6.61
N ASN A 54 0.05 -4.50 6.44
CA ASN A 54 0.57 -3.33 5.77
C ASN A 54 1.15 -2.34 6.78
N LYS A 55 2.41 -1.92 6.58
CA LYS A 55 3.06 -0.89 7.41
C LYS A 55 2.22 0.38 7.55
N SER A 56 1.52 0.80 6.49
CA SER A 56 0.72 2.03 6.49
C SER A 56 -0.50 1.97 7.41
N GLN A 57 -0.93 0.78 7.80
CA GLN A 57 -2.13 0.55 8.62
C GLN A 57 -1.77 0.17 10.06
N VAL A 58 -0.50 -0.17 10.32
CA VAL A 58 -0.03 -0.47 11.67
C VAL A 58 0.39 0.82 12.35
N TYR A 59 -0.20 1.08 13.50
CA TYR A 59 0.07 2.26 14.31
C TYR A 59 1.11 2.00 15.39
N LEU A 60 1.16 0.76 15.89
CA LEU A 60 2.08 0.34 16.95
C LEU A 60 2.45 -1.14 16.74
N PHE A 61 3.70 -1.50 17.03
CA PHE A 61 4.10 -2.89 17.14
C PHE A 61 4.96 -3.10 18.39
N LYS A 62 4.80 -4.26 19.03
CA LYS A 62 5.46 -4.60 20.31
C LYS A 62 6.13 -5.96 20.22
N LYS A 63 7.37 -6.03 20.70
CA LYS A 63 8.12 -7.27 20.96
C LYS A 63 7.71 -7.87 22.32
N ASP A 64 7.40 -9.15 22.35
CA ASP A 64 7.17 -9.93 23.57
C ASP A 64 8.11 -11.14 23.59
N GLN A 65 9.27 -10.96 24.23
CA GLN A 65 10.30 -12.01 24.35
C GLN A 65 9.86 -13.16 25.26
N GLY A 66 9.00 -12.92 26.26
CA GLY A 66 8.53 -13.99 27.16
C GLY A 66 7.67 -15.03 26.46
N LYS A 67 7.06 -14.67 25.32
CA LYS A 67 6.21 -15.55 24.51
C LYS A 67 6.73 -15.77 23.09
N ASN A 68 7.97 -15.39 22.80
CA ASN A 68 8.58 -15.44 21.47
C ASN A 68 7.65 -14.92 20.37
N LYS A 69 7.06 -13.73 20.55
CA LYS A 69 6.12 -13.17 19.57
C LYS A 69 6.23 -11.66 19.38
N ILE A 70 5.73 -11.17 18.25
CA ILE A 70 5.56 -9.75 17.94
C ILE A 70 4.07 -9.50 17.69
N VAL A 71 3.54 -8.43 18.28
CA VAL A 71 2.14 -8.02 18.14
C VAL A 71 2.08 -6.71 17.36
N PHE A 72 1.28 -6.68 16.30
CA PHE A 72 1.02 -5.51 15.46
C PHE A 72 -0.40 -5.01 15.73
N PHE A 73 -0.56 -3.72 16.03
CA PHE A 73 -1.85 -3.10 16.36
C PHE A 73 -2.31 -2.14 15.25
N TYR A 74 -3.59 -2.24 14.86
CA TYR A 74 -4.29 -1.37 13.90
C TYR A 74 -5.26 -0.46 14.64
N HIS A 75 -5.63 0.68 14.04
CA HIS A 75 -6.64 1.71 14.40
C HIS A 75 -6.94 2.01 15.89
N ASP A 76 -7.15 1.01 16.74
CA ASP A 76 -7.27 1.07 18.20
C ASP A 76 -6.54 -0.13 18.86
N ALA A 77 -5.48 0.15 19.63
CA ALA A 77 -4.68 -0.89 20.31
C ALA A 77 -5.41 -1.60 21.47
N GLN A 78 -6.59 -1.13 21.87
CA GLN A 78 -7.40 -1.75 22.94
C GLN A 78 -8.37 -2.81 22.43
N SER A 79 -8.64 -2.86 21.12
CA SER A 79 -9.48 -3.91 20.54
C SER A 79 -8.65 -5.15 20.22
N PRO A 80 -8.97 -6.34 20.77
CA PRO A 80 -8.25 -7.58 20.47
C PRO A 80 -8.37 -7.98 18.99
N GLU A 81 -9.48 -7.62 18.33
CA GLU A 81 -9.68 -7.84 16.89
C GLU A 81 -8.83 -6.92 16.02
N ALA A 82 -8.28 -5.85 16.60
CA ALA A 82 -7.42 -4.90 15.91
C ALA A 82 -5.93 -5.22 16.13
N SER A 83 -5.58 -6.49 16.31
CA SER A 83 -4.18 -6.90 16.41
C SER A 83 -3.88 -8.19 15.66
N VAL A 84 -2.68 -8.29 15.11
CA VAL A 84 -2.15 -9.51 14.49
C VAL A 84 -0.87 -9.90 15.22
N THR A 85 -0.76 -11.20 15.54
CA THR A 85 0.38 -11.75 16.26
C THR A 85 1.22 -12.62 15.33
N LYS A 86 2.54 -12.41 15.34
CA LYS A 86 3.52 -13.30 14.73
C LYS A 86 4.30 -14.00 15.84
N SER A 87 4.13 -15.32 15.95
CA SER A 87 4.87 -16.15 16.89
C SER A 87 6.07 -16.80 16.21
N PHE A 88 7.10 -17.07 17.00
CA PHE A 88 8.35 -17.69 16.58
C PHE A 88 8.60 -18.94 17.44
N SER A 89 9.25 -19.93 16.85
CA SER A 89 9.65 -21.17 17.54
C SER A 89 10.67 -20.93 18.64
N ASP A 90 11.52 -19.92 18.47
CA ASP A 90 12.68 -19.65 19.31
C ASP A 90 12.99 -18.14 19.33
N SER A 91 13.77 -17.73 20.33
CA SER A 91 14.11 -16.33 20.57
C SER A 91 15.07 -15.76 19.52
N GLU A 92 15.95 -16.58 18.96
CA GLU A 92 16.93 -16.15 17.95
C GLU A 92 16.22 -15.73 16.66
N SER A 93 15.26 -16.52 16.19
CA SER A 93 14.40 -16.20 15.05
C SER A 93 13.59 -14.93 15.27
N LEU A 94 13.08 -14.73 16.49
CA LEU A 94 12.38 -13.50 16.86
C LEU A 94 13.32 -12.29 16.82
N ASP A 95 14.53 -12.41 17.37
CA ASP A 95 15.49 -11.32 17.45
C ASP A 95 16.00 -10.94 16.05
N SER A 96 16.32 -11.92 15.21
CA SER A 96 16.71 -11.70 13.81
C SER A 96 15.63 -10.96 13.04
N TYR A 97 14.38 -11.42 13.13
CA TYR A 97 13.26 -10.75 12.47
C TYR A 97 13.00 -9.35 13.04
N TRP A 98 13.17 -9.16 14.35
CA TRP A 98 13.01 -7.85 14.99
C TRP A 98 14.01 -6.83 14.46
N GLU A 99 15.28 -7.20 14.30
CA GLU A 99 16.31 -6.33 13.73
C GLU A 99 16.02 -5.96 12.27
N GLU A 100 15.58 -6.92 11.46
CA GLU A 100 15.15 -6.64 10.08
C GLU A 100 13.91 -5.74 10.03
N LEU A 101 12.95 -5.95 10.94
CA LEU A 101 11.75 -5.14 11.04
C LEU A 101 12.11 -3.68 11.34
N LEU A 102 12.98 -3.44 12.33
CA LEU A 102 13.42 -2.09 12.71
C LEU A 102 14.18 -1.37 11.60
N LYS A 103 14.99 -2.08 10.81
CA LYS A 103 15.71 -1.47 9.66
C LYS A 103 14.79 -1.02 8.53
N ASN A 104 13.66 -1.69 8.37
CA ASN A 104 12.70 -1.45 7.28
C ASN A 104 11.53 -0.53 7.67
N TRP A 105 11.32 -0.34 8.98
CA TRP A 105 10.37 0.61 9.56
C TRP A 105 10.87 2.05 9.48
#